data_AF-A0ABC9TKB8-F1
#
_entry.id   AF-A0ABC9TKB8-F1
#
_cell.length_a   1.000
_cell.length_b   1.000
_cell.length_c   1.000
_cell.angle_alpha   90.00
_cell.angle_beta   90.00
_cell.angle_gamma   90.00
#
_symmetry.space_group_name_H-M   'P 1'
#
loop_
_entity.id
_entity.type
_entity.pdbx_description
1 polymer ?
#
loop_
_entity_poly.entity_id
_entity_poly.type
_entity_poly.pdbx_seq_one_letter_code
_entity_poly.pdbx_strand_id
1 'polypeptide(L)'
;MDKSLKNKEQEGLKIRNVNAETIISLERRAEELSLKLDRPISRNEYIKMVLESQQAMPVYELQKKLLEETIDHFTRVMEIQIDTFERYIERNEMMMELMTGIPVEDLGKGVEHDS
;
A
#
# COMPACT_ATOMS: atom_id res chain seq x y z
N MET A 1 -32.77 9.26 38.62
CA MET A 1 -32.62 8.96 37.17
C MET A 1 -32.92 10.24 36.42
N ASP A 2 -31.89 11.04 36.20
CA ASP A 2 -32.02 12.41 35.69
C ASP A 2 -31.97 12.41 34.16
N LYS A 3 -33.08 12.81 33.52
CA LYS A 3 -33.27 12.86 32.06
C LYS A 3 -32.76 14.20 31.50
N SER A 4 -31.54 14.61 31.83
CA SER A 4 -30.97 15.91 31.41
C SER A 4 -29.75 15.80 30.48
N LEU A 5 -29.63 14.71 29.73
CA LEU A 5 -28.61 14.54 28.67
C LEU A 5 -29.20 14.62 27.26
N LYS A 6 -30.43 15.13 27.11
CA LYS A 6 -31.02 15.39 25.79
C LYS A 6 -30.60 16.78 25.31
N ASN A 7 -29.81 16.78 24.22
CA ASN A 7 -29.54 17.90 23.33
C ASN A 7 -28.67 19.03 23.90
N LYS A 8 -27.39 18.75 24.15
CA LYS A 8 -26.37 19.76 23.77
C LYS A 8 -26.15 19.56 22.28
N GLU A 9 -26.80 20.37 21.45
CA GLU A 9 -26.25 20.66 20.12
C GLU A 9 -24.80 21.08 20.38
N GLN A 10 -23.83 20.30 19.87
CA GLN A 10 -22.45 20.73 19.92
C GLN A 10 -22.35 22.01 19.11
N GLU A 11 -22.33 23.16 19.78
CA GLU A 11 -22.03 24.43 19.14
C GLU A 11 -20.67 24.29 18.44
N GLY A 12 -20.67 24.48 17.12
CA GLY A 12 -19.46 24.37 16.32
C GLY A 12 -18.39 25.36 16.79
N LEU A 13 -17.14 24.91 16.86
CA LEU A 13 -16.02 25.72 17.27
C LEU A 13 -15.71 26.80 16.22
N LYS A 14 -15.73 28.07 16.62
CA LYS A 14 -15.41 29.22 15.75
C LYS A 14 -13.95 29.62 15.94
N ILE A 15 -13.11 29.30 14.96
CA ILE A 15 -11.71 29.76 14.94
C ILE A 15 -11.69 31.18 14.37
N ARG A 16 -11.10 32.12 15.10
CA ARG A 16 -10.92 33.53 14.70
C ARG A 16 -9.43 33.86 14.59
N ASN A 17 -9.10 34.96 13.92
CA ASN A 17 -7.73 35.46 13.75
C ASN A 17 -6.78 34.48 13.03
N VAL A 18 -7.29 33.75 12.04
CA VAL A 18 -6.47 32.93 11.14
C VAL A 18 -5.96 33.81 10.01
N ASN A 19 -4.68 33.67 9.64
CA ASN A 19 -4.11 34.37 8.49
C ASN A 19 -4.91 34.02 7.21
N ALA A 20 -5.22 35.03 6.40
CA ALA A 20 -5.94 34.86 5.14
C ALA A 20 -5.21 33.89 4.19
N GLU A 21 -3.88 33.93 4.16
CA GLU A 21 -3.07 33.01 3.34
C GLU A 21 -3.28 31.54 3.77
N THR A 22 -3.39 31.29 5.07
CA THR A 22 -3.68 29.95 5.59
C THR A 22 -5.05 29.48 5.12
N ILE A 23 -6.08 30.34 5.15
CA ILE A 23 -7.43 29.99 4.70
C ILE A 23 -7.42 29.63 3.21
N ILE A 24 -6.78 30.44 2.37
CA ILE A 24 -6.67 30.18 0.93
C ILE A 24 -5.96 28.85 0.68
N SER A 25 -4.90 28.55 1.43
CA SER A 25 -4.18 27.29 1.30
C SER A 25 -5.04 26.07 1.66
N LEU A 26 -5.91 26.21 2.67
CA LEU A 26 -6.82 25.14 3.10
C LEU A 26 -7.95 24.92 2.08
N GLU A 27 -8.46 25.98 1.47
CA GLU A 27 -9.46 25.89 0.39
C GLU A 27 -8.88 25.19 -0.82
N ARG A 28 -7.69 25.59 -1.28
CA ARG A 28 -7.04 24.96 -2.42
C ARG A 28 -6.80 23.46 -2.18
N ARG A 29 -6.35 23.10 -0.97
CA ARG A 29 -6.15 21.69 -0.61
C ARG A 29 -7.46 20.91 -0.51
N ALA A 30 -8.55 21.54 -0.07
CA ALA A 30 -9.87 20.92 -0.06
C ALA A 30 -10.37 20.64 -1.49
N GLU A 31 -10.16 21.56 -2.43
CA GLU A 31 -10.45 21.37 -3.85
C GLU A 31 -9.60 20.25 -4.47
N GLU A 32 -8.29 20.25 -4.21
CA GLU A 32 -7.39 19.18 -4.66
C GLU A 32 -7.84 17.80 -4.13
N LEU A 33 -8.26 17.72 -2.86
CA LEU A 33 -8.76 16.48 -2.27
C LEU A 33 -10.11 16.07 -2.87
N SER A 34 -10.97 17.04 -3.14
CA SER A 34 -12.27 16.84 -3.77
C SER A 34 -12.15 16.20 -5.16
N LEU A 35 -11.17 16.66 -5.95
CA LEU A 35 -10.85 16.09 -7.26
C LEU A 35 -10.33 14.64 -7.14
N LYS A 36 -9.49 14.34 -6.14
CA LYS A 36 -8.92 13.00 -5.96
C LYS A 36 -9.93 11.95 -5.50
N LEU A 37 -10.90 12.38 -4.69
CA LEU A 37 -11.92 11.50 -4.09
C LEU A 37 -13.24 11.49 -4.89
N ASP A 38 -13.30 12.23 -5.99
CA ASP A 38 -14.49 12.39 -6.85
C ASP A 38 -15.76 12.77 -6.06
N ARG A 39 -15.58 13.65 -5.05
CA ARG A 39 -16.64 14.09 -4.15
C ARG A 39 -16.41 15.53 -3.73
N PRO A 40 -17.44 16.41 -3.65
CA PRO A 40 -17.28 17.76 -3.11
C PRO A 40 -16.87 17.71 -1.63
N ILE A 41 -15.75 18.35 -1.29
CA ILE A 41 -15.23 18.44 0.07
C ILE A 41 -15.18 19.90 0.48
N SER A 42 -15.87 20.24 1.57
CA SER A 42 -15.85 21.59 2.10
C SER A 42 -14.57 21.87 2.87
N ARG A 43 -14.17 23.15 2.97
CA ARG A 43 -13.04 23.57 3.81
C ARG A 43 -13.14 23.06 5.25
N ASN A 44 -14.34 23.08 5.84
CA ASN A 44 -14.55 22.59 7.20
C ASN A 44 -14.41 21.07 7.32
N GLU A 45 -14.87 20.34 6.31
CA GLU A 45 -14.68 18.89 6.23
C GLU A 45 -13.19 18.54 6.07
N TYR A 46 -12.46 19.28 5.23
CA TYR A 46 -11.02 19.14 5.11
C TYR A 46 -10.29 19.41 6.43
N ILE A 47 -10.62 20.49 7.14
CA ILE A 47 -10.04 20.80 8.46
C ILE A 47 -10.34 19.69 9.47
N LYS A 48 -11.58 19.17 9.47
CA LYS A 48 -11.95 18.03 10.32
C LYS A 48 -11.09 16.81 10.02
N MET A 49 -10.94 16.46 8.74
CA MET A 49 -10.10 15.34 8.32
C MET A 49 -8.63 15.55 8.74
N VAL A 50 -8.09 16.76 8.61
CA VAL A 50 -6.71 17.05 9.04
C VAL A 50 -6.56 16.86 10.55
N LEU A 51 -7.49 17.40 11.36
CA LEU A 51 -7.44 17.28 12.82
C LEU A 51 -7.59 15.82 13.28
N GLU A 52 -8.52 15.08 12.69
CA GLU A 52 -8.71 13.65 12.97
C GLU A 52 -7.49 12.83 12.50
N SER A 53 -6.90 13.18 11.34
CA SER A 53 -5.70 12.52 10.83
C SER A 53 -4.46 12.76 11.71
N GLN A 54 -4.32 13.95 12.30
CA GLN A 54 -3.23 14.24 13.23
C GLN A 54 -3.31 13.38 14.50
N GLN A 55 -4.53 13.09 14.97
CA GLN A 55 -4.72 12.15 16.08
C GLN A 55 -4.47 10.69 15.67
N ALA A 56 -4.73 10.34 14.40
CA ALA A 56 -4.46 9.02 13.86
C ALA A 56 -3.01 8.82 13.38
N MET A 57 -2.19 9.88 13.36
CA MET A 57 -0.84 9.87 12.79
C MET A 57 0.09 8.83 13.45
N PRO A 58 0.08 8.64 14.79
CA PRO A 58 0.88 7.58 15.42
C PRO A 58 0.46 6.17 14.98
N VAL A 59 -0.84 5.96 14.74
CA VAL A 59 -1.36 4.68 14.24
C VAL A 59 -0.95 4.45 12.80
N TYR A 60 -0.98 5.51 11.98
CA TYR A 60 -0.54 5.44 10.58
C TYR A 60 0.96 5.17 10.46
N GLU A 61 1.79 5.81 11.29
CA GLU A 61 3.23 5.53 11.36
C GLU A 61 3.50 4.07 11.78
N LEU A 62 2.75 3.57 12.76
CA LEU A 62 2.86 2.18 13.20
C LEU A 62 2.43 1.19 12.11
N GLN A 63 1.33 1.47 11.39
CA GLN A 63 0.88 0.67 10.25
C GLN A 63 1.88 0.70 9.09
N LYS A 64 2.45 1.87 8.79
CA LYS A 64 3.48 2.02 7.76
C LYS A 64 4.71 1.17 8.11
N LYS A 65 5.17 1.22 9.36
CA LYS A 65 6.32 0.43 9.81
C LYS A 65 6.05 -1.08 9.71
N LEU A 66 4.88 -1.54 10.13
CA LEU A 66 4.47 -2.94 9.98
C LEU A 66 4.42 -3.38 8.51
N LEU A 67 3.95 -2.51 7.62
CA LEU A 67 3.93 -2.76 6.18
C LEU A 67 5.36 -2.87 5.62
N GLU A 68 6.25 -1.95 5.97
CA GLU A 68 7.67 -2.00 5.60
C GLU A 68 8.33 -3.30 6.08
N GLU A 69 8.14 -3.69 7.35
CA GLU A 69 8.66 -4.95 7.89
C GLU A 69 8.09 -6.19 7.16
N THR A 70 6.81 -6.14 6.78
CA THR A 70 6.16 -7.23 6.03
C THR A 70 6.73 -7.35 4.62
N ILE A 71 6.95 -6.22 3.94
CA ILE A 71 7.57 -6.19 2.61
C ILE A 71 8.99 -6.75 2.69
N ASP A 72 9.79 -6.34 3.66
CA ASP A 72 11.15 -6.85 3.85
C ASP A 72 11.19 -8.36 4.14
N HIS A 73 10.24 -8.85 4.93
CA HIS A 73 10.12 -10.29 5.17
C HIS A 73 9.70 -11.03 3.89
N PHE A 74 8.73 -10.51 3.14
CA PHE A 74 8.27 -11.11 1.90
C PHE A 74 9.39 -11.17 0.84
N THR A 75 10.15 -10.09 0.68
CA THR A 75 11.30 -10.03 -0.24
C THR A 75 12.34 -11.10 0.10
N ARG A 76 12.72 -11.23 1.38
CA ARG A 76 13.66 -12.27 1.82
C ARG A 76 13.14 -13.68 1.55
N VAL A 77 11.86 -13.94 1.78
CA VAL A 77 11.26 -15.24 1.48
C VAL A 77 11.28 -15.51 -0.02
N MET A 78 10.96 -14.51 -0.85
CA MET A 78 11.03 -14.67 -2.30
C MET A 78 12.46 -14.92 -2.80
N GLU A 79 13.46 -14.24 -2.25
CA GLU A 79 14.88 -14.50 -2.59
C GLU A 79 15.26 -15.96 -2.29
N ILE A 80 14.89 -16.47 -1.10
CA ILE A 80 15.13 -17.87 -0.73
C ILE A 80 14.38 -18.83 -1.67
N GLN A 81 13.15 -18.50 -2.04
CA GLN A 81 12.35 -19.32 -2.96
C GLN A 81 12.97 -19.35 -4.36
N ILE A 82 13.41 -18.22 -4.90
CA ILE A 82 14.07 -18.14 -6.21
C ILE A 82 15.33 -19.00 -6.21
N ASP A 83 16.21 -18.82 -5.23
CA ASP A 83 17.44 -19.60 -5.08
C ASP A 83 17.16 -21.11 -4.91
N THR A 84 16.06 -21.46 -4.25
CA THR A 84 15.62 -22.85 -4.16
C THR A 84 15.11 -23.38 -5.50
N PHE A 85 14.30 -22.61 -6.24
CA PHE A 85 13.83 -23.00 -7.56
C PHE A 85 14.98 -23.15 -8.57
N GLU A 86 15.95 -22.24 -8.56
CA GLU A 86 17.16 -22.33 -9.38
C GLU A 86 17.91 -23.64 -9.10
N ARG A 87 18.17 -23.96 -7.84
CA ARG A 87 18.78 -25.26 -7.46
C ARG A 87 17.95 -26.46 -7.89
N TYR A 88 16.62 -26.37 -7.83
CA TYR A 88 15.74 -27.44 -8.32
C TYR A 88 15.83 -27.60 -9.84
N ILE A 89 15.89 -26.50 -10.59
CA ILE A 89 16.06 -26.49 -12.05
C ILE A 89 17.41 -27.13 -12.40
N GLU A 90 18.51 -26.63 -11.84
CA GLU A 90 19.87 -27.16 -12.08
C GLU A 90 19.95 -28.67 -11.77
N ARG A 91 19.35 -29.09 -10.64
CA ARG A 91 19.35 -30.50 -10.25
C ARG A 91 18.52 -31.36 -11.20
N ASN A 92 17.40 -30.84 -11.69
CA ASN A 92 16.57 -31.54 -12.66
C ASN A 92 17.24 -31.61 -14.02
N GLU A 93 17.91 -30.55 -14.46
CA GLU A 93 18.70 -30.52 -15.68
C GLU A 93 19.79 -31.59 -15.62
N MET A 94 20.61 -31.59 -14.57
CA MET A 94 21.64 -32.61 -14.35
C MET A 94 21.05 -34.03 -14.34
N MET A 95 19.89 -34.24 -13.72
CA MET A 95 19.21 -35.55 -13.74
C MET A 95 18.78 -35.95 -15.16
N MET A 96 18.23 -35.02 -15.94
CA MET A 96 17.88 -35.30 -17.34
C MET A 96 19.10 -35.62 -18.18
N GLU A 97 20.22 -34.91 -18.00
CA GLU A 97 21.48 -35.20 -18.69
C GLU A 97 22.00 -36.60 -18.33
N LEU A 98 21.95 -36.97 -17.05
CA LEU A 98 22.35 -38.31 -16.60
C LEU A 98 21.47 -39.43 -17.18
N MET A 99 20.18 -39.17 -17.36
CA MET A 99 19.23 -40.14 -17.91
C MET A 99 19.30 -40.26 -19.43
N THR A 100 19.53 -39.15 -20.12
CA THR A 100 19.50 -39.07 -21.59
C THR A 100 20.89 -39.18 -22.22
N GLY A 101 21.96 -38.93 -21.45
CA GLY A 101 23.34 -38.92 -21.91
C GLY A 101 23.69 -37.72 -22.81
N ILE A 102 22.79 -36.74 -22.93
CA ILE A 102 22.89 -35.57 -23.81
C ILE A 102 22.56 -34.31 -22.97
N PRO A 103 23.24 -33.17 -23.18
CA PRO A 103 22.92 -31.92 -22.50
C PRO A 103 21.45 -31.51 -22.67
N VAL A 104 20.82 -30.93 -21.64
CA VAL A 104 19.39 -30.56 -21.69
C VAL A 104 19.09 -29.55 -22.79
N GLU A 105 20.06 -28.68 -23.08
CA GLU A 105 20.03 -27.66 -24.13
C GLU A 105 19.83 -28.25 -25.55
N ASP A 106 20.14 -29.53 -25.73
CA ASP A 106 20.05 -30.25 -26.99
C ASP A 106 18.83 -31.19 -27.07
N LEU A 107 18.17 -31.51 -25.95
CA LEU A 107 16.94 -32.31 -25.93
C LEU A 107 15.77 -31.62 -26.68
N GLY A 108 15.76 -30.28 -26.73
CA GLY A 108 14.74 -29.50 -27.43
C GLY A 108 14.96 -29.33 -28.94
N LYS A 109 16.14 -29.71 -29.46
CA LYS A 109 16.48 -29.54 -30.89
C LYS A 109 16.19 -30.78 -31.75
N GLY A 110 15.80 -31.90 -31.13
CA GLY A 110 15.58 -33.19 -31.80
C GLY A 110 14.13 -33.48 -32.22
N VAL A 111 13.18 -32.57 -32.00
CA VAL A 111 11.79 -32.73 -32.46
C VAL A 111 11.58 -31.89 -33.71
N GLU A 112 12.27 -32.26 -34.80
CA GLU A 112 11.76 -31.89 -36.13
C GLU A 112 10.43 -32.62 -36.33
N HIS A 113 9.38 -31.83 -36.45
CA HIS A 113 8.02 -32.30 -36.68
C HIS A 113 7.95 -32.81 -38.13
N ASP A 114 8.32 -34.07 -38.36
CA ASP A 114 8.04 -34.73 -39.64
C ASP A 114 6.52 -34.73 -39.85
N SER A 115 6.11 -34.01 -40.89
CA SER A 115 4.73 -33.85 -41.36
C SER A 115 4.26 -35.04 -42.16
#